data_AF-A0A3M1S7F2-F1
#
_entry.id   AF-A0A3M1S7F2-F1
#
_cell.length_a   1.000
_cell.length_b   1.000
_cell.length_c   1.000
_cell.angle_alpha   90.00
_cell.angle_beta   90.00
_cell.angle_gamma   90.00
#
_symmetry.space_group_name_H-M   'P 1'
#
loop_
_entity.id
_entity.type
_entity.pdbx_description
1 polymer ?
#
loop_
_entity_poly.entity_id
_entity_poly.type
_entity_poly.pdbx_seq_one_letter_code
_entity_poly.pdbx_strand_id
1 'polypeptide(L)'
;MTGEAESRRERLPDPTNPQLANGDFEEIDENSGMPLGWYYQRQLSVRHDDPPSGRNYVELANEEVGRRAQALAGFGVDGRVVRTLTVRYWVRAEKVRVDPNNLQPGVGIVFFDERRAILSEVPVGSYAGTTDWQRVERTIRVPENAREAIIGIGLLGNTGKLFFDDIQVTKGAGEGGSAPVGVGDE
;
A
#
# COMPACT_ATOMS: atom_id res chain seq x y z
N MET A 1 -9.00 10.20 -21.05
CA MET A 1 -8.26 11.43 -20.69
C MET A 1 -7.04 11.01 -19.90
N THR A 2 -5.96 10.71 -20.60
CA THR A 2 -4.65 10.47 -20.00
C THR A 2 -3.93 11.81 -19.97
N GLY A 3 -3.99 12.47 -18.81
CA GLY A 3 -3.41 13.79 -18.60
C GLY A 3 -1.88 13.73 -18.61
N GLU A 4 -1.27 14.89 -18.80
CA GLU A 4 0.17 15.19 -18.98
C GLU A 4 1.14 14.49 -18.00
N ALA A 5 0.63 13.87 -16.94
CA ALA A 5 1.37 12.97 -16.06
C ALA A 5 1.90 11.69 -16.74
N GLU A 6 1.25 11.20 -17.81
CA GLU A 6 1.74 10.02 -18.55
C GLU A 6 2.97 10.33 -19.41
N SER A 7 3.11 11.57 -19.90
CA SER A 7 4.16 11.98 -20.83
C SER A 7 5.54 12.13 -20.19
N ARG A 8 5.63 12.13 -18.85
CA ARG A 8 6.91 12.16 -18.11
C ARG A 8 7.41 10.78 -17.68
N ARG A 9 6.71 9.69 -18.03
CA ARG A 9 7.18 8.34 -17.72
C ARG A 9 8.29 7.93 -18.68
N GLU A 10 9.54 8.09 -18.25
CA GLU A 10 10.73 7.59 -18.97
C GLU A 10 10.71 6.05 -19.13
N ARG A 11 9.92 5.34 -18.32
CA ARG A 11 9.64 3.91 -18.47
C ARG A 11 8.15 3.63 -18.42
N LEU A 12 7.66 2.93 -19.43
CA LEU A 12 6.33 2.32 -19.41
C LEU A 12 6.29 1.25 -18.30
N PRO A 13 5.17 1.10 -17.57
CA PRO A 13 5.02 0.04 -16.59
C PRO A 13 5.24 -1.34 -17.23
N ASP A 14 6.08 -2.19 -16.61
CA ASP A 14 6.25 -3.59 -16.98
C ASP A 14 5.38 -4.46 -16.04
N PRO A 15 4.21 -4.96 -16.50
CA PRO A 15 3.32 -5.75 -15.67
C PRO A 15 3.93 -7.12 -15.28
N THR A 16 5.00 -7.57 -15.93
CA THR A 16 5.70 -8.81 -15.53
C THR A 16 6.72 -8.57 -14.41
N ASN A 17 7.05 -7.30 -14.14
CA ASN A 17 7.91 -6.84 -13.06
C ASN A 17 7.21 -5.72 -12.26
N PRO A 18 6.15 -6.05 -11.49
CA PRO A 18 5.32 -5.09 -10.79
C PRO A 18 6.14 -4.27 -9.80
N GLN A 19 5.94 -2.96 -9.83
CA GLN A 19 6.56 -1.99 -8.94
C GLN A 19 5.57 -0.87 -8.62
N LEU A 20 5.70 -0.31 -7.42
CA LEU A 20 4.92 0.84 -7.00
C LEU A 20 5.69 2.13 -7.37
N ALA A 21 5.02 3.09 -8.00
CA ALA A 21 5.60 4.40 -8.25
C ALA A 21 5.60 5.23 -6.95
N ASN A 22 6.75 5.83 -6.62
CA ASN A 22 6.91 6.75 -5.48
C ASN A 22 6.35 6.17 -4.16
N GLY A 23 6.66 4.90 -3.89
CA GLY A 23 6.25 4.22 -2.66
C GLY A 23 7.03 4.65 -1.41
N ASP A 24 8.17 5.31 -1.61
CA ASP A 24 9.00 5.98 -0.61
C ASP A 24 8.60 7.44 -0.36
N PHE A 25 7.65 7.99 -1.13
CA PHE A 25 7.09 9.34 -0.95
C PHE A 25 8.08 10.50 -1.10
N GLU A 26 9.19 10.29 -1.81
CA GLU A 26 10.21 11.32 -2.03
C GLU A 26 9.84 12.31 -3.14
N GLU A 27 9.04 11.87 -4.12
CA GLU A 27 8.58 12.73 -5.21
C GLU A 27 7.29 13.48 -4.82
N ILE A 28 7.41 14.78 -4.54
CA ILE A 28 6.30 15.63 -4.10
C ILE A 28 5.90 16.60 -5.22
N ASP A 29 4.59 16.76 -5.43
CA ASP A 29 4.05 17.81 -6.30
C ASP A 29 4.20 19.18 -5.62
N GLU A 30 4.99 20.08 -6.23
CA GLU A 30 5.32 21.39 -5.64
C GLU A 30 4.11 22.29 -5.38
N ASN A 31 3.02 22.11 -6.13
CA ASN A 31 1.83 22.95 -6.00
C ASN A 31 0.92 22.48 -4.85
N SER A 32 0.73 21.16 -4.72
CA SER A 32 -0.18 20.58 -3.74
C SER A 32 0.50 20.11 -2.45
N GLY A 33 1.84 19.93 -2.48
CA GLY A 33 2.59 19.35 -1.36
C GLY A 33 2.31 17.86 -1.14
N MET A 34 1.71 17.19 -2.12
CA MET A 34 1.28 15.79 -2.03
C MET A 34 2.20 14.85 -2.83
N PRO A 35 2.39 13.59 -2.38
CA PRO A 35 3.17 12.62 -3.14
C PRO A 35 2.60 12.38 -4.54
N LEU A 36 3.48 12.44 -5.54
CA LEU A 36 3.15 12.07 -6.91
C LEU A 36 2.84 10.58 -7.03
N GLY A 37 1.99 10.19 -7.99
CA GLY A 37 1.64 8.79 -8.23
C GLY A 37 0.57 8.21 -7.30
N TRP A 38 0.24 8.90 -6.21
CA TRP A 38 -0.83 8.54 -5.28
C TRP A 38 -2.10 9.34 -5.56
N TYR A 39 -3.27 8.71 -5.42
CA TYR A 39 -4.58 9.31 -5.69
C TYR A 39 -5.58 9.02 -4.57
N TYR A 40 -6.70 9.76 -4.58
CA TYR A 40 -7.65 9.83 -3.46
C TYR A 40 -6.99 10.06 -2.10
N GLN A 41 -5.96 10.91 -2.08
CA GLN A 41 -5.23 11.28 -0.88
C GLN A 41 -6.15 12.11 0.03
N ARG A 42 -6.64 11.50 1.10
CA ARG A 42 -7.61 12.09 2.03
C ARG A 42 -7.05 12.06 3.44
N GLN A 43 -7.01 13.22 4.08
CA GLN A 43 -6.43 13.41 5.42
C GLN A 43 -4.99 12.88 5.50
N LEU A 44 -4.27 13.00 4.37
CA LEU A 44 -2.87 12.67 4.25
C LEU A 44 -2.04 13.93 4.47
N SER A 45 -0.93 13.81 5.19
CA SER A 45 0.10 14.83 5.32
C SER A 45 1.47 14.21 5.10
N VAL A 46 2.34 14.91 4.37
CA VAL A 46 3.76 14.53 4.26
C VAL A 46 4.50 15.05 5.49
N ARG A 47 5.33 14.20 6.06
CA ARG A 47 6.12 14.46 7.27
C ARG A 47 7.60 14.17 6.97
N HIS A 48 8.48 14.70 7.82
CA HIS A 48 9.93 14.67 7.60
C HIS A 48 10.73 14.46 8.90
N ASP A 49 10.02 14.25 10.02
CA ASP A 49 10.61 14.04 11.32
C ASP A 49 10.98 12.57 11.54
N ASP A 50 12.29 12.26 11.44
CA ASP A 50 12.86 10.93 11.69
C ASP A 50 12.21 9.80 10.87
N PRO A 51 12.25 9.90 9.52
CA PRO A 51 11.69 8.87 8.66
C PRO A 51 12.54 7.58 8.73
N PRO A 52 11.91 6.39 8.66
CA PRO A 52 12.66 5.13 8.61
C PRO A 52 13.42 4.94 7.28
N SER A 53 13.07 5.67 6.23
CA SER A 53 13.79 5.72 4.96
C SER A 53 13.75 7.13 4.36
N GLY A 54 14.77 7.52 3.58
CA GLY A 54 14.72 8.77 2.83
C GLY A 54 14.58 10.03 3.71
N ARG A 55 13.71 10.95 3.27
CA ARG A 55 13.45 12.24 3.90
C ARG A 55 11.98 12.42 4.26
N ASN A 56 11.08 11.74 3.57
CA ASN A 56 9.65 11.91 3.70
C ASN A 56 8.98 10.62 4.16
N TYR A 57 7.86 10.77 4.85
CA TYR A 57 6.90 9.70 5.06
C TYR A 57 5.49 10.30 5.09
N VAL A 58 4.45 9.46 5.04
CA VAL A 58 3.06 9.95 5.07
C VAL A 58 2.38 9.64 6.39
N GLU A 59 1.62 10.62 6.90
CA GLU A 59 0.69 10.49 8.02
C GLU A 59 -0.74 10.52 7.49
N LEU A 60 -1.56 9.56 7.92
CA LEU A 60 -3.00 9.51 7.72
C LEU A 60 -3.68 9.62 9.07
N ALA A 61 -4.40 10.71 9.30
CA ALA A 61 -5.06 11.00 10.57
C ALA A 61 -6.57 11.07 10.39
N ASN A 62 -7.32 10.52 11.35
CA ASN A 62 -8.77 10.66 11.37
C ASN A 62 -9.30 10.63 12.80
N GLU A 63 -10.17 11.58 13.14
CA GLU A 63 -10.78 11.68 14.48
C GLU A 63 -12.27 11.32 14.47
N GLU A 64 -12.86 11.11 13.28
CA GLU A 64 -14.30 10.89 13.10
C GLU A 64 -14.58 9.51 12.50
N VAL A 65 -15.29 8.65 13.23
CA VAL A 65 -15.71 7.34 12.74
C VAL A 65 -16.54 7.48 11.45
N GLY A 66 -16.24 6.64 10.45
CA GLY A 66 -16.89 6.65 9.13
C GLY A 66 -16.27 7.62 8.13
N ARG A 67 -15.50 8.62 8.58
CA ARG A 67 -14.76 9.51 7.67
C ARG A 67 -13.54 8.80 7.11
N ARG A 68 -13.34 8.89 5.79
CA ARG A 68 -12.19 8.23 5.13
C ARG A 68 -10.90 9.02 5.33
N ALA A 69 -9.86 8.35 5.79
CA ALA A 69 -8.46 8.74 5.61
C ALA A 69 -7.77 7.62 4.84
N GLN A 70 -7.27 7.92 3.64
CA GLN A 70 -6.64 6.93 2.77
C GLN A 70 -5.78 7.57 1.68
N ALA A 71 -4.92 6.77 1.06
CA ALA A 71 -4.29 7.04 -0.22
C ALA A 71 -4.19 5.75 -1.02
N LEU A 72 -4.35 5.85 -2.34
CA LEU A 72 -4.33 4.71 -3.26
C LEU A 72 -3.23 4.90 -4.30
N ALA A 73 -2.62 3.80 -4.74
CA ALA A 73 -1.68 3.79 -5.85
C ALA A 73 -1.92 2.55 -6.72
N GLY A 74 -1.78 2.73 -8.03
CA GLY A 74 -2.05 1.70 -9.03
C GLY A 74 -0.75 1.19 -9.61
N PHE A 75 -0.67 -0.12 -9.86
CA PHE A 75 0.45 -0.75 -10.55
C PHE A 75 -0.04 -1.88 -11.46
N GLY A 76 0.70 -2.11 -12.55
CA GLY A 76 0.42 -3.22 -13.46
C GLY A 76 0.92 -4.54 -12.87
N VAL A 77 0.18 -5.63 -13.10
CA VAL A 77 0.59 -6.98 -12.74
C VAL A 77 0.00 -8.00 -13.72
N ASP A 78 0.82 -8.79 -14.39
CA ASP A 78 0.35 -9.90 -15.23
C ASP A 78 0.29 -11.19 -14.41
N GLY A 79 -0.91 -11.54 -13.95
CA GLY A 79 -1.17 -12.74 -13.16
C GLY A 79 -0.82 -14.06 -13.84
N ARG A 80 -0.61 -14.07 -15.16
CA ARG A 80 -0.13 -15.26 -15.89
C ARG A 80 1.34 -15.54 -15.62
N VAL A 81 2.12 -14.49 -15.31
CA VAL A 81 3.58 -14.53 -15.11
C VAL A 81 3.95 -14.34 -13.63
N VAL A 82 3.25 -13.45 -12.93
CA VAL A 82 3.46 -13.12 -11.53
C VAL A 82 2.41 -13.86 -10.72
N ARG A 83 2.82 -14.89 -9.98
CA ARG A 83 1.91 -15.71 -9.15
C ARG A 83 1.82 -15.23 -7.71
N THR A 84 2.83 -14.51 -7.25
CA THR A 84 2.91 -13.92 -5.91
C THR A 84 3.50 -12.52 -5.99
N LEU A 85 3.09 -11.65 -5.06
CA LEU A 85 3.73 -10.37 -4.79
C LEU A 85 4.32 -10.40 -3.39
N THR A 86 5.53 -9.86 -3.24
CA THR A 86 6.08 -9.48 -1.94
C THR A 86 5.83 -7.99 -1.74
N VAL A 87 5.11 -7.66 -0.66
CA VAL A 87 4.80 -6.30 -0.24
C VAL A 87 5.58 -6.00 1.03
N ARG A 88 6.42 -4.97 1.00
CA ARG A 88 7.28 -4.55 2.11
C ARG A 88 7.05 -3.08 2.40
N TYR A 89 7.00 -2.70 3.67
CA TYR A 89 6.81 -1.32 4.07
C TYR A 89 7.18 -1.11 5.53
N TRP A 90 7.40 0.15 5.89
CA TRP A 90 7.39 0.60 7.28
C TRP A 90 6.01 1.10 7.67
N VAL A 91 5.62 0.84 8.90
CA VAL A 91 4.36 1.32 9.46
C VAL A 91 4.52 1.68 10.93
N ARG A 92 3.81 2.71 11.36
CA ARG A 92 3.63 3.09 12.76
C ARG A 92 2.16 3.39 13.00
N ALA A 93 1.65 3.12 14.19
CA ALA A 93 0.28 3.41 14.59
C ALA A 93 0.26 4.29 15.83
N GLU A 94 -0.67 5.24 15.91
CA GLU A 94 -0.93 6.00 17.12
C GLU A 94 -2.43 6.01 17.41
N LYS A 95 -2.82 5.45 18.56
CA LYS A 95 -4.18 5.44 19.11
C LYS A 95 -5.24 4.99 18.08
N VAL A 96 -4.89 4.04 17.22
CA VAL A 96 -5.80 3.53 16.20
C VAL A 96 -6.92 2.73 16.87
N ARG A 97 -8.17 3.14 16.64
CA ARG A 97 -9.37 2.47 17.15
C ARG A 97 -10.21 1.96 16.01
N VAL A 98 -10.43 0.64 16.03
CA VAL A 98 -11.21 -0.07 15.01
C VAL A 98 -12.69 -0.02 15.36
N ASP A 99 -13.50 0.41 14.40
CA ASP A 99 -14.95 0.29 14.44
C ASP A 99 -15.38 -0.97 13.66
N PRO A 100 -16.20 -1.86 14.24
CA PRO A 100 -16.61 -3.10 13.58
C PRO A 100 -17.37 -2.92 12.26
N ASN A 101 -17.95 -1.74 12.01
CA ASN A 101 -18.72 -1.46 10.80
C ASN A 101 -17.84 -0.94 9.65
N ASN A 102 -16.55 -0.73 9.89
CA ASN A 102 -15.60 -0.23 8.90
C ASN A 102 -14.63 -1.32 8.43
N LEU A 103 -13.99 -1.08 7.28
CA LEU A 103 -12.89 -1.91 6.81
C LEU A 103 -11.70 -1.80 7.77
N GLN A 104 -10.88 -2.85 7.84
CA GLN A 104 -9.72 -2.86 8.74
C GLN A 104 -8.70 -1.78 8.32
N PRO A 105 -8.21 -0.94 9.26
CA PRO A 105 -7.24 0.09 8.95
C PRO A 105 -5.86 -0.55 8.71
N GLY A 106 -5.15 -0.09 7.68
CA GLY A 106 -3.85 -0.63 7.30
C GLY A 106 -3.62 -0.61 5.80
N VAL A 107 -3.13 -1.73 5.26
CA VAL A 107 -2.75 -1.89 3.85
C VAL A 107 -3.59 -3.00 3.22
N GLY A 108 -4.16 -2.74 2.05
CA GLY A 108 -4.91 -3.72 1.25
C GLY A 108 -4.60 -3.59 -0.24
N ILE A 109 -4.79 -4.68 -0.99
CA ILE A 109 -4.63 -4.70 -2.45
C ILE A 109 -5.92 -5.21 -3.09
N VAL A 110 -6.38 -4.53 -4.13
CA VAL A 110 -7.49 -4.96 -4.99
C VAL A 110 -6.94 -5.31 -6.36
N PHE A 111 -7.25 -6.50 -6.86
CA PHE A 111 -6.85 -6.96 -8.19
C PHE A 111 -8.00 -6.81 -9.19
N PHE A 112 -7.64 -6.51 -10.44
CA PHE A 112 -8.59 -6.30 -11.53
C PHE A 112 -8.19 -7.08 -12.78
N ASP A 113 -9.18 -7.48 -13.58
CA ASP A 113 -8.96 -8.10 -14.89
C ASP A 113 -8.79 -7.07 -16.02
N GLU A 114 -8.64 -7.56 -17.26
CA GLU A 114 -8.52 -6.73 -18.49
C GLU A 114 -9.71 -5.78 -18.71
N ARG A 115 -10.87 -6.07 -18.13
CA ARG A 115 -12.09 -5.26 -18.23
C ARG A 115 -12.28 -4.35 -17.01
N ARG A 116 -11.29 -4.28 -16.12
CA ARG A 116 -11.31 -3.57 -14.83
C ARG A 116 -12.42 -4.06 -13.89
N ALA A 117 -12.82 -5.32 -14.02
CA ALA A 117 -13.68 -5.97 -13.03
C ALA A 117 -12.83 -6.41 -11.83
N ILE A 118 -13.36 -6.23 -10.62
CA ILE A 118 -12.70 -6.67 -9.39
C ILE A 118 -12.60 -8.20 -9.39
N LEU A 119 -11.41 -8.71 -9.10
CA LEU A 119 -11.13 -10.14 -8.97
C LEU A 119 -11.03 -10.58 -7.51
N SER A 120 -10.30 -9.81 -6.71
CA SER A 120 -10.15 -10.07 -5.29
C SER A 120 -9.70 -8.82 -4.54
N GLU A 121 -10.06 -8.77 -3.26
CA GLU A 121 -9.57 -7.79 -2.29
C GLU A 121 -8.79 -8.55 -1.21
N VAL A 122 -7.54 -8.18 -1.00
CA VAL A 122 -6.61 -8.90 -0.13
C VAL A 122 -6.09 -7.94 0.95
N PRO A 123 -6.40 -8.16 2.24
CA PRO A 123 -5.73 -7.44 3.31
C PRO A 123 -4.27 -7.86 3.37
N VAL A 124 -3.36 -6.89 3.39
CA VAL A 124 -1.92 -7.11 3.52
C VAL A 124 -1.48 -6.96 4.98
N GLY A 125 -2.02 -5.96 5.69
CA GLY A 125 -1.78 -5.76 7.11
C GLY A 125 -2.85 -4.88 7.73
N SER A 126 -3.19 -5.14 8.99
CA SER A 126 -4.14 -4.35 9.77
C SER A 126 -3.54 -3.95 11.11
N TYR A 127 -3.93 -2.78 11.62
CA TYR A 127 -3.27 -2.15 12.77
C TYR A 127 -4.27 -1.55 13.76
N ALA A 128 -3.99 -1.70 15.04
CA ALA A 128 -4.78 -1.11 16.12
C ALA A 128 -3.86 -0.65 17.26
N GLY A 129 -4.36 0.26 18.09
CA GLY A 129 -3.61 0.79 19.22
C GLY A 129 -2.45 1.70 18.80
N THR A 130 -1.35 1.63 19.54
CA THR A 130 -0.14 2.42 19.32
C THR A 130 1.06 1.48 19.21
N THR A 131 1.92 1.73 18.22
CA THR A 131 3.18 1.00 18.03
C THR A 131 4.27 1.99 17.63
N ASP A 132 5.53 1.62 17.82
CA ASP A 132 6.64 2.27 17.13
C ASP A 132 6.71 1.83 15.65
N TRP A 133 7.66 2.39 14.91
CA TRP A 133 7.96 1.97 13.54
C TRP A 133 8.32 0.48 13.52
N GLN A 134 7.65 -0.26 12.65
CA GLN A 134 7.92 -1.67 12.40
C GLN A 134 8.04 -1.91 10.90
N ARG A 135 8.98 -2.78 10.52
CA ARG A 135 9.11 -3.24 9.14
C ARG A 135 8.25 -4.46 8.93
N VAL A 136 7.40 -4.41 7.92
CA VAL A 136 6.50 -5.50 7.55
C VAL A 136 6.87 -6.02 6.18
N GLU A 137 6.83 -7.33 6.02
CA GLU A 137 6.95 -8.02 4.74
C GLU A 137 5.88 -9.10 4.66
N ARG A 138 5.16 -9.15 3.55
CA ARG A 138 4.07 -10.11 3.31
C ARG A 138 4.09 -10.58 1.87
N THR A 139 3.85 -11.87 1.69
CA THR A 139 3.68 -12.47 0.37
C THR A 139 2.20 -12.75 0.13
N ILE A 140 1.64 -12.25 -0.96
CA ILE A 140 0.24 -12.47 -1.35
C ILE A 140 0.16 -13.14 -2.72
N ARG A 141 -0.89 -13.94 -2.94
CA ARG A 141 -1.15 -14.57 -4.23
C ARG A 141 -1.81 -13.60 -5.20
N VAL A 142 -1.44 -13.71 -6.47
CA VAL A 142 -2.00 -12.92 -7.57
C VAL A 142 -2.98 -13.81 -8.36
N PRO A 143 -4.24 -13.37 -8.58
CA PRO A 143 -5.15 -14.08 -9.47
C PRO A 143 -4.59 -14.19 -10.89
N GLU A 144 -4.72 -15.34 -11.54
CA GLU A 144 -4.15 -15.59 -12.87
C GLU A 144 -4.61 -14.60 -13.95
N ASN A 145 -5.86 -14.15 -13.84
CA ASN A 145 -6.47 -13.18 -14.75
C ASN A 145 -6.22 -11.72 -14.34
N ALA A 146 -5.45 -11.45 -13.29
CA ALA A 146 -5.09 -10.08 -12.90
C ALA A 146 -4.24 -9.40 -13.98
N ARG A 147 -4.52 -8.11 -14.20
CA ARG A 147 -3.77 -7.20 -15.08
C ARG A 147 -3.37 -5.91 -14.40
N GLU A 148 -4.18 -5.49 -13.46
CA GLU A 148 -3.97 -4.27 -12.69
C GLU A 148 -4.22 -4.58 -11.22
N ALA A 149 -3.53 -3.85 -10.36
CA ALA A 149 -3.77 -3.86 -8.94
C ALA A 149 -3.75 -2.43 -8.39
N ILE A 150 -4.55 -2.22 -7.36
CA ILE A 150 -4.56 -1.00 -6.57
C ILE A 150 -4.16 -1.36 -5.16
N ILE A 151 -3.07 -0.79 -4.67
CA ILE A 151 -2.76 -0.80 -3.24
C ILE A 151 -3.42 0.40 -2.59
N GLY A 152 -4.04 0.17 -1.43
CA GLY A 152 -4.61 1.19 -0.58
C GLY A 152 -4.00 1.15 0.80
N ILE A 153 -3.69 2.33 1.32
CA ILE A 153 -3.28 2.54 2.71
C ILE A 153 -4.27 3.48 3.39
N GLY A 154 -4.56 3.27 4.68
CA GLY A 154 -5.43 4.20 5.40
C GLY A 154 -6.10 3.66 6.64
N LEU A 155 -6.82 4.58 7.30
CA LEU A 155 -7.70 4.25 8.41
C LEU A 155 -9.05 3.74 7.94
N LEU A 156 -9.44 3.96 6.68
CA LEU A 156 -10.63 3.37 6.05
C LEU A 156 -11.94 3.50 6.84
N GLY A 157 -12.14 4.64 7.53
CA GLY A 157 -13.31 4.90 8.37
C GLY A 157 -13.04 4.80 9.88
N ASN A 158 -11.91 4.22 10.27
CA ASN A 158 -11.47 4.13 11.67
C ASN A 158 -10.80 5.42 12.14
N THR A 159 -10.53 5.53 13.44
CA THR A 159 -9.91 6.73 14.04
C THR A 159 -8.50 6.45 14.53
N GLY A 160 -7.73 7.52 14.78
CA GLY A 160 -6.32 7.49 15.18
C GLY A 160 -5.41 7.99 14.08
N LYS A 161 -4.17 7.51 14.06
CA LYS A 161 -3.18 7.84 13.02
C LYS A 161 -2.43 6.60 12.56
N LEU A 162 -2.21 6.52 11.26
CA LEU A 162 -1.27 5.58 10.65
C LEU A 162 -0.20 6.34 9.90
N PHE A 163 1.02 5.85 10.00
CA PHE A 163 2.17 6.39 9.29
C PHE A 163 2.77 5.30 8.43
N PHE A 164 3.15 5.64 7.20
CA PHE A 164 3.73 4.71 6.24
C PHE A 164 4.94 5.29 5.54
N ASP A 165 5.89 4.42 5.21
CA ASP A 165 7.10 4.76 4.47
C ASP A 165 7.64 3.52 3.72
N ASP A 166 8.45 3.74 2.67
CA ASP A 166 9.15 2.74 1.85
C ASP A 166 8.24 1.58 1.41
N ILE A 167 7.08 1.89 0.84
CA ILE A 167 6.14 0.88 0.34
C ILE A 167 6.65 0.31 -0.98
N GLN A 168 7.10 -0.93 -0.92
CA GLN A 168 7.63 -1.68 -2.03
C GLN A 168 6.68 -2.82 -2.41
N VAL A 169 6.42 -2.94 -3.71
CA VAL A 169 5.76 -4.10 -4.30
C VAL A 169 6.72 -4.70 -5.30
N THR A 170 6.99 -6.00 -5.17
CA THR A 170 7.85 -6.75 -6.09
C THR A 170 7.23 -8.10 -6.40
N LYS A 171 7.66 -8.73 -7.49
CA LYS A 171 7.34 -10.13 -7.76
C LYS A 171 7.88 -11.00 -6.63
N GLY A 172 7.02 -11.84 -6.03
CA GLY A 172 7.46 -12.80 -5.03
C GLY A 172 8.37 -13.86 -5.62
N ALA A 173 9.31 -14.37 -4.83
CA ALA A 173 10.09 -15.54 -5.22
C ALA A 173 9.12 -16.70 -5.51
N GLY A 174 9.23 -17.33 -6.69
CA GLY A 174 8.48 -18.54 -6.99
C GLY A 174 8.74 -19.60 -5.91
N GLU A 175 7.74 -20.40 -5.55
CA GLU A 175 7.82 -21.38 -4.46
C GLU A 175 9.11 -22.20 -4.55
N GLY A 176 10.02 -21.90 -3.62
CA GLY A 176 11.34 -22.46 -3.49
C GLY A 176 12.00 -21.88 -2.23
N GLY A 177 11.35 -21.99 -1.07
CA GLY A 177 11.93 -21.49 0.17
C GLY A 177 11.00 -21.42 1.38
N SER A 178 10.94 -22.55 2.11
CA SER A 178 10.63 -22.72 3.53
C SER A 178 9.26 -22.28 4.09
N ALA A 179 8.49 -23.29 4.52
CA ALA A 179 7.38 -23.15 5.46
C ALA A 179 7.84 -22.50 6.78
N PRO A 180 6.96 -21.77 7.50
CA PRO A 180 7.24 -21.39 8.87
C PRO A 180 7.32 -22.64 9.74
N VAL A 181 8.47 -22.82 10.39
CA VAL A 181 8.67 -23.80 11.46
C VAL A 181 7.68 -23.46 12.57
N GLY A 182 6.84 -24.43 12.93
CA GLY A 182 5.93 -24.31 14.07
C GLY A 182 6.72 -24.05 15.35
N VAL A 183 6.29 -23.05 16.11
CA VAL A 183 6.72 -22.88 17.49
C VAL A 183 5.93 -23.91 18.31
N GLY A 184 6.66 -24.91 18.81
CA GLY A 184 6.15 -25.88 19.75
C GLY A 184 5.87 -25.25 21.11
N ASP A 185 4.89 -25.83 21.80
CA ASP A 185 4.60 -25.67 23.21
C ASP A 185 5.86 -25.82 24.09
N GLU A 186 6.03 -24.86 25.02
CA GLU A 186 6.46 -25.09 26.41
C GLU A 186 5.72 -24.09 27.33
#